data_AF-A0A946W8P3-F1
#
_entry.id   AF-A0A946W8P3-F1
#
_cell.length_a   1.000
_cell.length_b   1.000
_cell.length_c   1.000
_cell.angle_alpha   90.00
_cell.angle_beta   90.00
_cell.angle_gamma   90.00
#
_symmetry.space_group_name_H-M   'P 1'
#
loop_
_entity.id
_entity.type
_entity.pdbx_description
1 polymer ?
#
loop_
_entity_poly.entity_id
_entity_poly.type
_entity_poly.pdbx_seq_one_letter_code
_entity_poly.pdbx_strand_id
1 'polypeptide(L)' 'MNKIKFFLIWIFGFFLLLSFDLFVEAFVFEWLEWNGTNKNDWFFALWWGTVVIWFLYGLIHFYKTFKK' A
#
# COMPACT_ATOMS: atom_id res chain seq x y z
N MET A 1 8.79 -18.39 -8.56
CA MET A 1 9.58 -17.14 -8.38
C MET A 1 10.60 -17.36 -7.27
N ASN A 2 11.84 -16.86 -7.41
CA ASN A 2 12.85 -16.95 -6.34
C ASN A 2 12.36 -16.18 -5.09
N LYS A 3 12.56 -16.73 -3.88
CA LYS A 3 12.15 -16.12 -2.60
C LYS A 3 12.64 -14.68 -2.46
N ILE A 4 13.89 -14.42 -2.86
CA ILE A 4 14.52 -13.09 -2.84
C ILE A 4 13.84 -12.17 -3.86
N LYS A 5 13.55 -12.66 -5.08
CA LYS A 5 12.83 -11.88 -6.10
C LYS A 5 11.44 -11.47 -5.62
N PHE A 6 10.69 -12.39 -4.99
CA PHE A 6 9.38 -12.07 -4.42
C PHE A 6 9.49 -11.04 -3.29
N PHE A 7 10.47 -11.19 -2.40
CA PHE A 7 10.73 -10.23 -1.33
C PHE A 7 11.03 -8.83 -1.84
N LEU A 8 11.88 -8.71 -2.86
CA LEU A 8 12.19 -7.43 -3.49
C LEU A 8 10.96 -6.81 -4.14
N ILE A 9 10.14 -7.60 -4.85
CA ILE A 9 8.88 -7.11 -5.45
C ILE A 9 7.89 -6.66 -4.37
N TRP A 10 7.78 -7.41 -3.28
CA TRP A 10 6.85 -7.10 -2.20
C TRP A 10 7.21 -5.80 -1.49
N ILE A 11 8.49 -5.60 -1.18
CA ILE A 11 9.00 -4.34 -0.60
C ILE A 11 8.88 -3.19 -1.60
N PHE A 12 9.30 -3.41 -2.84
CA PHE A 12 9.20 -2.37 -3.87
C PHE A 12 7.75 -1.94 -4.09
N GLY A 13 6.82 -2.89 -4.12
CA GLY A 13 5.38 -2.59 -4.21
C GLY A 13 4.87 -1.80 -3.00
N PHE A 14 5.39 -2.03 -1.80
CA PHE A 14 5.06 -1.19 -0.64
C PHE A 14 5.54 0.25 -0.83
N PHE A 15 6.77 0.47 -1.30
CA PHE A 15 7.25 1.83 -1.59
C PHE A 15 6.48 2.51 -2.71
N LEU A 16 6.03 1.74 -3.71
CA LEU A 16 5.16 2.26 -4.77
C LEU A 16 3.81 2.70 -4.21
N LEU A 17 3.19 1.88 -3.36
CA LEU A 17 1.97 2.26 -2.64
C LEU A 17 2.21 3.53 -1.83
N LEU A 18 3.23 3.55 -0.96
CA LEU A 18 3.55 4.72 -0.14
C LEU A 18 3.77 5.98 -0.98
N SER A 19 4.47 5.87 -2.12
CA SER A 19 4.70 7.01 -3.01
C SER A 19 3.40 7.51 -3.64
N PHE A 20 2.47 6.60 -3.98
CA PHE A 20 1.16 6.98 -4.48
C PHE A 20 0.32 7.69 -3.41
N ASP A 21 0.32 7.18 -2.18
CA ASP A 21 -0.36 7.83 -1.04
C ASP A 21 0.13 9.27 -0.85
N LEU A 22 1.45 9.44 -0.74
CA LEU A 22 2.09 10.75 -0.59
C LEU A 22 1.81 11.68 -1.79
N PHE A 23 1.76 11.13 -3.00
CA PHE A 23 1.42 11.91 -4.19
C PHE A 23 -0.04 12.39 -4.14
N VAL A 24 -0.97 11.51 -3.77
CA VAL A 24 -2.38 11.88 -3.63
C VAL A 24 -2.54 12.93 -2.53
N GLU A 25 -1.88 12.74 -1.39
CA GLU A 25 -1.93 13.68 -0.27
C GLU A 25 -1.35 15.06 -0.64
N ALA A 26 -0.15 15.08 -1.22
CA ALA A 26 0.54 16.34 -1.50
C ALA A 26 -0.02 17.11 -2.70
N PHE A 27 -0.52 16.42 -3.72
CA PHE A 27 -0.94 17.07 -4.97
C PHE A 27 -2.45 16.98 -5.20
N VAL A 28 -3.04 15.80 -5.09
CA VAL A 28 -4.45 15.58 -5.47
C VAL A 28 -5.39 16.18 -4.45
N PHE A 29 -5.13 16.01 -3.15
CA PHE A 29 -5.97 16.61 -2.10
C PHE A 29 -5.90 18.13 -2.11
N GLU A 30 -4.73 18.70 -2.35
CA GLU A 30 -4.57 20.14 -2.50
C GLU A 30 -5.34 20.63 -3.74
N TRP A 31 -5.16 19.97 -4.88
CA TRP A 31 -5.82 20.37 -6.13
C TRP A 31 -7.35 20.27 -6.08
N LEU A 32 -7.89 19.32 -5.33
CA LEU A 32 -9.34 19.12 -5.18
C LEU A 32 -9.93 19.80 -3.94
N GLU A 33 -9.12 20.47 -3.14
CA GLU A 33 -9.50 21.05 -1.84
C GLU A 33 -10.13 20.01 -0.90
N TRP A 34 -9.60 18.79 -0.88
CA TRP A 34 -10.10 17.69 -0.03
C TRP A 34 -9.48 17.67 1.36
N ASN A 35 -8.44 18.45 1.61
CA ASN A 35 -7.80 18.59 2.92
C ASN A 35 -8.82 18.99 4.00
N GLY A 36 -8.89 18.21 5.09
CA GLY A 36 -9.86 18.42 6.18
C GLY A 36 -11.31 18.05 5.86
N THR A 37 -11.59 17.38 4.74
CA THR A 37 -12.95 16.93 4.37
C THR A 37 -13.16 15.45 4.68
N ASN A 38 -14.42 15.02 4.82
CA ASN A 38 -14.76 13.59 4.96
C ASN A 38 -14.28 12.75 3.75
N LYS A 39 -14.08 13.35 2.56
CA LYS A 39 -13.56 12.62 1.40
C LYS A 39 -12.12 12.16 1.61
N ASN A 40 -11.31 12.97 2.30
CA ASN A 40 -9.96 12.61 2.72
C ASN A 40 -9.99 11.42 3.70
N ASP A 41 -10.85 11.49 4.71
CA ASP A 41 -11.00 10.40 5.70
C ASP A 41 -11.37 9.06 5.02
N TRP A 42 -12.32 9.09 4.08
CA TRP A 42 -12.72 7.92 3.30
C TRP A 42 -11.60 7.40 2.40
N PHE A 43 -10.81 8.29 1.79
CA PHE A 43 -9.63 7.89 1.03
C PHE A 43 -8.66 7.10 1.92
N PHE A 44 -8.28 7.66 3.07
CA PHE A 44 -7.35 6.97 3.97
C PHE A 44 -7.91 5.65 4.48
N ALA A 45 -9.20 5.56 4.80
CA ALA A 45 -9.82 4.31 5.23
C ALA A 45 -9.70 3.21 4.15
N LEU A 46 -10.01 3.54 2.89
CA LEU A 46 -9.88 2.60 1.76
C LEU A 46 -8.42 2.28 1.44
N TRP A 47 -7.55 3.28 1.55
CA TRP A 47 -6.13 3.16 1.29
C TRP A 47 -5.46 2.19 2.27
N TRP A 48 -5.71 2.36 3.58
CA TRP A 48 -5.23 1.43 4.60
C TRP A 48 -5.75 0.01 4.39
N GLY A 49 -7.00 -0.15 3.93
CA GLY A 49 -7.52 -1.46 3.53
C GLY A 49 -6.68 -2.12 2.43
N THR A 50 -6.32 -1.35 1.41
CA THR A 50 -5.44 -1.81 0.31
C THR A 50 -4.05 -2.20 0.81
N VAL A 51 -3.44 -1.37 1.67
CA VAL A 51 -2.12 -1.63 2.26
C VAL A 51 -2.14 -2.90 3.12
N VAL A 52 -3.18 -3.10 3.94
CA VAL A 52 -3.35 -4.31 4.76
C VAL A 52 -3.47 -5.55 3.89
N ILE A 53 -4.27 -5.50 2.82
CA ILE A 53 -4.41 -6.63 1.88
C ILE A 53 -3.05 -6.96 1.24
N TRP A 54 -2.31 -5.96 0.77
CA TRP A 54 -0.97 -6.14 0.20
C TRP A 54 0.01 -6.77 1.20
N PHE A 55 0.00 -6.29 2.44
CA PHE A 55 0.85 -6.78 3.51
C PHE A 55 0.53 -8.23 3.87
N LEU A 56 -0.75 -8.56 4.09
CA LEU A 56 -1.21 -9.92 4.39
C LEU A 56 -0.92 -10.89 3.26
N TYR A 57 -1.11 -10.47 2.00
CA TYR A 57 -0.77 -11.28 0.84
C TYR A 57 0.70 -11.69 0.84
N GLY A 58 1.60 -10.73 1.10
CA GLY A 58 3.02 -11.00 1.26
C GLY A 58 3.31 -11.98 2.38
N LEU A 59 2.80 -11.70 3.59
CA LEU A 59 3.00 -12.56 4.76
C LEU A 59 2.52 -14.00 4.53
N ILE A 60 1.33 -14.20 3.97
CA ILE A 60 0.78 -15.54 3.69
C ILE A 60 1.68 -16.27 2.69
N HIS A 61 2.16 -15.59 1.66
CA HIS A 61 3.06 -16.19 0.69
C HIS A 61 4.40 -16.58 1.33
N PHE A 62 4.98 -15.73 2.19
CA PHE A 62 6.19 -16.09 2.93
C PHE A 62 5.96 -17.27 3.85
N TYR A 63 4.90 -17.26 4.65
CA TYR A 63 4.56 -18.35 5.57
C TYR A 63 4.48 -19.71 4.84
N LYS A 64 3.77 -19.77 3.70
CA LYS A 64 3.69 -20.98 2.87
C LYS A 64 5.05 -21.44 2.33
N THR A 65 5.96 -20.49 2.11
CA THR A 65 7.31 -20.75 1.56
C THR A 65 8.34 -21.15 2.62
N PHE A 66 8.05 -20.88 3.91
CA PHE A 66 8.87 -21.29 5.05
C PHE A 66 8.35 -22.56 5.73
N LYS A 67 7.05 -22.87 5.62
CA LYS A 67 6.45 -24.12 6.12
C LYS A 67 6.73 -25.33 5.20
N LYS A 68 7.21 -25.07 3.99
CA LYS A 68 7.58 -26.07 2.98
C LYS A 68 9.09 -26.20 2.93
#